data_AF-A0A1B1NBB7-F1
#
_entry.id   AF-A0A1B1NBB7-F1
#
_cell.length_a   1.000
_cell.length_b   1.000
_cell.length_c   1.000
_cell.angle_alpha   90.00
_cell.angle_beta   90.00
_cell.angle_gamma   90.00
#
_symmetry.space_group_name_H-M   'P 1'
#
loop_
_entity.id
_entity.type
_entity.pdbx_description
1 polymer ?
#
loop_
_entity_poly.entity_id
_entity_poly.type
_entity_poly.pdbx_seq_one_letter_code
_entity_poly.pdbx_strand_id
1 'polypeptide(L)'
;MGVARVTGSSMLPILAPGDRLLVRHGGRPRPGSVVVVRLPPDHAGSPRPLAVKRLAGIRHDGALWVLSDGHGTDSRELGHLEPQALVAVALLRLPRRRPRRWPRLLRPDPSRLSGRDRGRGAA
;
A
#
# COMPACT_ATOMS: atom_id res chain seq x y z
N MET A 1 7.24 -14.06 -5.02
CA MET A 1 6.22 -13.05 -4.61
C MET A 1 5.40 -13.64 -3.47
N GLY A 2 4.75 -12.82 -2.65
CA GLY A 2 3.90 -13.29 -1.56
C GLY A 2 2.85 -12.26 -1.17
N VAL A 3 2.01 -12.61 -0.17
CA VAL A 3 1.04 -11.69 0.42
C VAL A 3 1.34 -11.56 1.91
N ALA A 4 1.44 -10.33 2.40
CA ALA A 4 1.52 -10.03 3.82
C ALA A 4 0.21 -9.41 4.31
N ARG A 5 -0.28 -9.84 5.48
CA ARG A 5 -1.42 -9.22 6.16
C ARG A 5 -0.90 -8.32 7.27
N VAL A 6 -1.33 -7.07 7.29
CA VAL A 6 -1.03 -6.12 8.36
C VAL A 6 -1.86 -6.50 9.59
N THR A 7 -1.23 -6.62 10.75
CA THR A 7 -1.89 -6.96 12.02
C THR A 7 -1.75 -5.88 13.08
N GLY A 8 -0.65 -5.11 13.05
CA GLY A 8 -0.38 -4.03 14.00
C GLY A 8 -0.73 -2.63 13.48
N SER A 9 -0.61 -1.64 14.37
CA SER A 9 -0.94 -0.22 14.12
C SER A 9 0.26 0.64 13.69
N SER A 10 1.45 0.05 13.51
CA SER A 10 2.68 0.82 13.25
C SER A 10 2.69 1.60 11.94
N MET A 11 1.76 1.30 11.05
CA MET A 11 1.64 1.95 9.74
C MET A 11 0.38 2.80 9.63
N LEU A 12 -0.37 3.02 10.72
CA LEU A 12 -1.51 3.94 10.70
C LEU A 12 -1.04 5.39 10.44
N PRO A 13 -1.84 6.22 9.74
CA PRO A 13 -3.13 5.89 9.12
C PRO A 13 -3.02 5.25 7.73
N ILE A 14 -1.80 5.04 7.21
CA ILE A 14 -1.56 4.62 5.82
C ILE A 14 -1.97 3.17 5.57
N LEU A 15 -1.67 2.28 6.50
CA LEU A 15 -2.08 0.88 6.49
C LEU A 15 -2.72 0.51 7.83
N ALA A 16 -3.90 -0.08 7.76
CA ALA A 16 -4.66 -0.53 8.91
C ALA A 16 -4.56 -2.05 9.09
N PRO A 17 -4.76 -2.56 10.32
CA PRO A 17 -4.94 -3.99 10.55
C PRO A 17 -5.98 -4.59 9.59
N GLY A 18 -5.64 -5.72 8.98
CA GLY A 18 -6.46 -6.39 7.96
C GLY A 18 -6.04 -6.09 6.52
N ASP A 19 -5.28 -5.02 6.28
CA ASP A 19 -4.76 -4.71 4.95
C ASP A 19 -3.86 -5.82 4.42
N ARG A 20 -3.96 -6.07 3.11
CA ARG A 20 -3.15 -7.06 2.40
C ARG A 20 -2.18 -6.36 1.48
N LEU A 21 -0.91 -6.73 1.53
CA LEU A 21 0.15 -6.21 0.68
C LEU A 21 0.65 -7.31 -0.25
N LEU A 22 0.74 -7.02 -1.55
CA LEU A 22 1.56 -7.85 -2.44
C LEU A 22 3.02 -7.50 -2.21
N VAL A 23 3.84 -8.49 -1.91
CA VAL A 23 5.25 -8.30 -1.56
C VAL A 23 6.19 -9.07 -2.49
N ARG A 24 7.39 -8.53 -2.70
CA ARG A 24 8.49 -9.15 -3.44
C ARG A 24 9.66 -9.45 -2.50
N HIS A 25 9.96 -10.72 -2.30
CA HIS A 25 11.20 -11.18 -1.68
C HIS A 25 12.39 -10.91 -2.63
N GLY A 26 13.55 -10.55 -2.07
CA GLY A 26 14.74 -10.17 -2.85
C GLY A 26 14.56 -8.89 -3.68
N GLY A 27 13.53 -8.08 -3.41
CA GLY A 27 13.36 -6.79 -4.05
C GLY A 27 14.35 -5.76 -3.51
N ARG A 28 14.88 -4.89 -4.37
CA ARG A 28 15.74 -3.77 -3.95
C ARG A 28 14.86 -2.59 -3.53
N PRO A 29 14.84 -2.20 -2.24
CA PRO A 29 14.00 -1.12 -1.79
C PRO A 29 14.64 0.23 -2.11
N ARG A 30 13.82 1.28 -2.09
CA ARG A 30 14.25 2.69 -2.14
C ARG A 30 13.66 3.43 -0.95
N PRO A 31 14.27 4.53 -0.48
CA PRO A 31 13.62 5.42 0.49
C PRO A 31 12.16 5.71 0.11
N GLY A 32 11.26 5.67 1.09
CA GLY A 32 9.81 5.73 0.93
C GLY A 32 9.11 4.38 0.75
N SER A 33 9.84 3.29 0.46
CA SER A 33 9.25 1.96 0.28
C SER A 33 8.61 1.45 1.56
N VAL A 34 7.44 0.81 1.45
CA VAL A 34 6.92 -0.04 2.53
C VAL A 34 7.64 -1.39 2.47
N VAL A 35 8.26 -1.79 3.57
CA VAL A 35 9.09 -2.99 3.67
C VAL A 35 8.61 -3.91 4.78
N VAL A 36 8.80 -5.21 4.58
CA VAL A 36 8.67 -6.22 5.62
C VAL A 36 10.07 -6.51 6.15
N VAL A 37 10.26 -6.32 7.45
CA VAL A 37 11.56 -6.49 8.11
C VAL A 37 11.46 -7.41 9.31
N ARG A 38 12.58 -8.07 9.64
CA ARG A 38 12.78 -8.73 10.92
C ARG A 38 13.42 -7.73 11.86
N LEU A 39 12.67 -7.28 12.87
CA LEU A 39 13.24 -6.49 13.94
C LEU A 39 14.08 -7.39 14.86
N PRO A 40 15.09 -6.86 15.57
CA PRO A 40 15.81 -7.58 16.61
C PRO A 40 14.84 -8.16 17.66
N PRO A 41 15.26 -9.12 18.49
CA PRO A 41 14.50 -9.55 19.66
C PRO A 41 14.22 -8.38 20.62
N ASP A 42 13.17 -8.49 21.42
CA ASP A 42 12.88 -7.49 22.45
C ASP A 42 13.88 -7.52 23.62
N HIS A 43 13.69 -6.63 24.59
CA HIS A 43 14.58 -6.51 25.75
C HIS A 43 14.65 -7.79 26.59
N ALA A 44 13.64 -8.68 26.50
CA ALA A 44 13.63 -9.98 27.14
C ALA A 44 14.25 -11.08 26.25
N GLY A 45 14.79 -10.74 25.09
CA GLY A 45 15.33 -11.67 24.11
C GLY A 45 14.26 -12.43 23.31
N SER A 46 12.98 -12.07 23.44
CA SER A 46 11.89 -12.77 22.74
C SER A 46 11.82 -12.32 21.28
N PRO A 47 11.63 -13.26 20.33
CA PRO A 47 11.55 -12.93 18.92
C PRO A 47 10.30 -12.09 18.63
N ARG A 48 10.49 -10.99 17.90
CA ARG A 48 9.38 -10.16 17.42
C ARG A 48 8.75 -10.77 16.16
N PRO A 49 7.45 -10.58 15.93
CA PRO A 49 6.86 -10.89 14.63
C PRO A 49 7.48 -10.04 13.53
N LEU A 50 7.34 -10.48 12.27
CA LEU A 50 7.73 -9.65 11.13
C LEU A 50 6.97 -8.33 11.16
N ALA A 51 7.69 -7.22 10.94
CA ALA A 51 7.15 -5.88 11.02
C ALA A 51 7.03 -5.25 9.64
N VAL A 52 5.94 -4.50 9.43
CA VAL A 52 5.79 -3.63 8.27
C VAL A 52 6.21 -2.22 8.67
N LYS A 53 7.16 -1.64 7.94
CA LYS A 53 7.72 -0.30 8.21
C LYS A 53 7.87 0.50 6.92
N ARG A 54 8.05 1.81 7.05
CA ARG A 54 8.49 2.68 5.97
C ARG A 54 10.01 2.76 5.99
N LEU A 55 10.66 2.42 4.89
CA LEU A 55 12.09 2.65 4.72
C LEU A 55 12.32 4.15 4.53
N ALA A 56 13.09 4.78 5.41
CA ALA A 56 13.40 6.20 5.34
C ALA A 56 14.80 6.48 4.75
N GLY A 57 15.75 5.56 4.94
CA GLY A 57 17.09 5.69 4.40
C GLY A 57 17.82 4.36 4.30
N ILE A 58 18.87 4.32 3.48
CA ILE A 58 19.81 3.20 3.37
C ILE A 58 21.21 3.80 3.46
N ARG A 59 22.04 3.29 4.36
CA ARG A 59 23.45 3.66 4.47
C ARG A 59 24.29 3.04 3.35
N HIS A 60 25.54 3.47 3.21
CA HIS A 60 26.47 2.95 2.21
C HIS A 60 26.76 1.44 2.36
N ASP A 61 26.77 0.95 3.61
CA ASP A 61 26.91 -0.47 3.99
C ASP A 61 25.61 -1.29 3.80
N GLY A 62 24.53 -0.64 3.36
CA GLY A 62 23.22 -1.26 3.16
C GLY A 62 22.33 -1.26 4.41
N ALA A 63 22.80 -0.75 5.54
CA ALA A 63 22.00 -0.74 6.77
C ALA A 63 20.76 0.15 6.61
N LEU A 64 19.62 -0.34 7.10
CA LEU A 64 18.29 0.21 6.85
C LEU A 64 17.86 1.12 8.00
N TRP A 65 17.44 2.33 7.68
CA TRP A 65 16.71 3.18 8.63
C TRP A 65 15.22 3.08 8.34
N VAL A 66 14.45 2.44 9.23
CA VAL A 66 13.03 2.20 9.04
C VAL A 66 12.21 2.90 10.12
N LEU A 67 11.06 3.45 9.72
CA LEU A 67 10.17 4.21 10.59
C LEU A 67 8.76 3.59 10.57
N SER A 68 8.09 3.70 11.70
CA SER A 68 6.64 3.57 11.80
C SER A 68 5.98 4.86 11.32
N ASP A 69 4.92 4.76 10.51
CA ASP A 69 4.07 5.91 10.19
C ASP A 69 3.15 6.28 11.37
N GLY A 70 2.84 5.29 12.22
CA GLY A 70 2.06 5.44 13.44
C GLY A 70 2.89 5.09 14.68
N HIS A 71 2.25 4.42 15.65
CA HIS A 71 2.92 4.00 16.89
C HIS A 71 3.53 2.59 16.77
N GLY A 72 4.80 2.45 17.10
CA GLY A 72 5.46 1.15 17.27
C GLY A 72 6.98 1.22 17.11
N THR A 73 7.68 0.22 17.67
CA THR A 73 9.14 0.09 17.67
C THR A 73 9.72 0.17 16.26
N ASP A 74 10.71 1.04 16.06
CA ASP A 74 11.39 1.27 14.78
C ASP A 74 12.85 1.74 15.01
N SER A 75 13.50 2.26 13.97
CA SER A 75 14.91 2.66 14.06
C SER A 75 15.21 3.79 15.05
N ARG A 76 14.22 4.57 15.50
CA ARG A 76 14.45 5.57 16.56
C ARG A 76 14.82 4.93 17.90
N GLU A 77 14.29 3.74 18.15
CA GLU A 77 14.57 2.94 19.34
C GLU A 77 15.69 1.92 19.09
N LEU A 78 15.69 1.30 17.90
CA LEU A 78 16.56 0.16 17.59
C LEU A 78 17.86 0.54 16.85
N GLY A 79 17.97 1.77 16.36
CA GLY A 79 19.01 2.17 15.43
C GLY A 79 18.82 1.59 14.02
N HIS A 80 19.92 1.56 13.25
CA HIS A 80 19.92 0.95 11.93
C HIS A 80 19.75 -0.57 12.01
N LEU A 81 18.95 -1.12 11.09
CA LEU A 81 18.84 -2.57 10.92
C LEU A 81 19.87 -3.06 9.92
N GLU A 82 20.44 -4.23 10.18
CA GLU A 82 21.33 -4.91 9.23
C GLU A 82 20.64 -5.16 7.88
N PRO A 83 21.37 -5.19 6.75
CA PRO A 83 20.78 -5.41 5.43
C PRO A 83 19.92 -6.68 5.35
N GLN A 84 20.31 -7.73 6.07
CA GLN A 84 19.63 -9.04 6.10
C GLN A 84 18.30 -8.99 6.87
N ALA A 85 18.01 -7.91 7.60
CA ALA A 85 16.72 -7.70 8.22
C ALA A 85 15.60 -7.51 7.17
N LEU A 86 15.92 -7.12 5.94
CA LEU A 86 14.94 -6.98 4.88
C LEU A 86 14.42 -8.34 4.41
N VAL A 87 13.12 -8.58 4.60
CA VAL A 87 12.46 -9.80 4.15
C VAL A 87 11.82 -9.62 2.77
N ALA A 88 11.11 -8.51 2.58
CA ALA A 88 10.42 -8.23 1.32
C ALA A 88 10.09 -6.73 1.16
N VAL A 89 9.86 -6.33 -0.09
CA VAL A 89 9.36 -4.98 -0.45
C VAL A 89 7.89 -5.06 -0.85
N ALA A 90 7.05 -4.21 -0.27
CA ALA A 90 5.65 -4.12 -0.66
C ALA A 90 5.51 -3.37 -1.99
N LEU A 91 4.74 -3.93 -2.91
CA LEU A 91 4.52 -3.39 -4.25
C LEU A 91 3.22 -2.59 -4.34
N LEU A 92 2.17 -3.02 -3.63
CA LEU A 92 0.84 -2.45 -3.66
C LEU A 92 -0.04 -3.01 -2.52
N ARG A 93 -1.06 -2.24 -2.12
CA ARG A 93 -2.16 -2.69 -1.26
C ARG A 93 -3.25 -3.37 -2.08
N LEU A 94 -3.84 -4.43 -1.53
CA LEU A 94 -4.92 -5.22 -2.12
C LEU A 94 -6.24 -5.01 -1.35
N PRO A 95 -7.40 -5.08 -2.04
CA PRO A 95 -7.52 -5.15 -3.50
C PRO A 95 -7.13 -3.81 -4.13
N ARG A 96 -6.51 -3.83 -5.32
CA ARG A 96 -6.39 -2.62 -6.12
C ARG A 96 -7.80 -2.24 -6.55
N ARG A 97 -8.43 -1.27 -5.89
CA ARG A 97 -9.62 -0.61 -6.43
C ARG A 97 -9.20 0.08 -7.73
N ARG A 98 -9.30 -0.62 -8.86
CA ARG A 98 -9.36 0.07 -10.14
C ARG A 98 -10.68 0.86 -10.10
N PRO A 99 -10.70 2.18 -10.31
CA PRO A 99 -11.96 2.84 -10.57
C PRO A 99 -12.60 2.10 -11.74
N ARG A 100 -13.81 1.56 -11.54
CA ARG A 100 -14.65 1.09 -12.64
C ARG A 100 -14.89 2.31 -13.51
N ARG A 101 -14.02 2.56 -14.49
CA ARG A 101 -14.33 3.51 -15.55
C ARG A 101 -15.52 2.89 -16.27
N TRP A 102 -16.73 3.41 -16.02
CA TRP A 102 -17.84 3.13 -16.90
C TRP A 102 -17.37 3.45 -18.33
N PRO A 103 -17.55 2.54 -19.31
CA PRO A 103 -17.28 2.89 -20.69
C PRO A 103 -18.11 4.14 -21.01
N ARG A 104 -17.47 5.18 -21.56
CA ARG A 104 -18.12 6.46 -21.95
C ARG A 104 -19.12 6.29 -23.12
N LEU A 105 -19.64 5.09 -23.35
CA LEU A 105 -20.41 4.71 -24.53
C LEU A 105 -21.93 4.75 -24.34
N LEU A 106 -22.44 5.34 -23.25
CA LEU A 106 -23.87 5.62 -23.12
C LEU A 106 -24.05 7.06 -22.62
N ARG A 107 -23.71 8.02 -23.48
CA ARG A 107 -24.47 9.27 -23.50
C ARG A 107 -25.64 9.02 -24.44
N PRO A 108 -26.89 8.92 -23.96
CA PRO A 108 -28.03 9.08 -24.84
C PRO A 108 -27.87 10.42 -25.54
N ASP A 109 -27.89 10.40 -26.86
CA ASP A 109 -27.85 11.61 -27.67
C ASP A 109 -29.13 12.42 -27.41
N PRO A 110 -29.04 13.62 -26.80
CA PRO A 110 -30.22 14.43 -26.50
C PRO A 110 -30.93 14.91 -27.77
N SER A 111 -30.30 14.81 -28.95
CA SER A 111 -30.92 15.20 -30.22
C SER A 111 -31.97 14.19 -30.72
N ARG A 112 -32.04 12.97 -30.14
CA ARG A 112 -33.08 11.98 -30.48
C ARG A 112 -34.44 12.23 -29.82
N LEU A 113 -34.58 13.24 -28.96
CA LEU A 113 -35.82 13.56 -28.24
C LEU A 113 -36.56 14.81 -28.76
N SER A 114 -36.13 15.40 -29.88
CA SER A 114 -36.75 16.62 -30.44
C SER A 114 -37.17 16.48 -31.91
N GLY A 115 -37.74 15.33 -32.27
CA GLY A 115 -38.19 15.04 -33.63
C GLY A 115 -39.69 14.80 -33.74
N ARG A 116 -40.45 15.88 -33.91
CA ARG A 116 -41.77 15.96 -34.58
C ARG A 116 -42.93 15.09 -34.06
N ASP A 117 -43.86 15.75 -33.37
CA ASP A 117 -45.27 15.66 -33.80
C ASP A 117 -45.96 17.03 -33.67
N ARG A 118 -45.97 17.77 -34.78
CA ARG A 118 -46.90 18.88 -35.03
C ARG A 118 -47.31 18.79 -36.49
N GLY A 119 -48.54 18.39 -36.73
CA GLY A 119 -49.18 18.60 -38.03
C GLY A 119 -50.24 17.58 -38.41
N ARG A 120 -51.44 17.67 -37.83
CA ARG A 120 -52.70 17.40 -38.55
C ARG A 120 -53.75 18.43 -38.13
N GLY A 121 -53.97 19.41 -39.00
CA GLY A 121 -55.22 20.14 -39.06
C GLY A 121 -56.16 19.52 -40.10
N ALA A 122 -57.39 20.02 -40.10
CA ALA A 122 -58.49 19.88 -41.06
C ALA A 122 -59.68 19.03 -40.58
N ALA A 123 -60.65 19.70 -39.96
CA ALA A 123 -62.01 19.88 -40.48
C ALA A 123 -62.69 21.03 -39.72
#